data_AF-A0A842UD31-F1
#
_entry.id   AF-A0A842UD31-F1
#
_cell.length_a   1.000
_cell.length_b   1.000
_cell.length_c   1.000
_cell.angle_alpha   90.00
_cell.angle_beta   90.00
_cell.angle_gamma   90.00
#
_symmetry.space_group_name_H-M   'P 1'
#
loop_
_entity.id
_entity.type
_entity.pdbx_description
1 polymer ?
#
loop_
_entity_poly.entity_id
_entity_poly.type
_entity_poly.pdbx_seq_one_letter_code
_entity_poly.pdbx_strand_id
1 'polypeptide(L)'
;MKIDYGKNGLEIEIDPLWKVDILRPLEQKAIIDPVEKIRSSIRNPIGLLPLRELLKQKDTLNQICIVVSDATRPVPTHIILQGLIKELNEYGIKDQQIIILIATGLHRPSREEEIQRIIGNDLKNRIKVINHKANNKNELTFLGDSSKEIPIYINTQYYQSDFKILTGYVEPHFFFGFSGGRKSLIPGIAGKDSILGNHSAKMIDSPYSRFGIFHENLMHQNALEFVKKVGVDFCVNVCINENHKIVKVTSGDIFSAHQSLVSYQKQVIFRTISKPYDIVICGNGGYPLDLNLYQAVKSMALGELAVKKGGTIISVNECEDGIGVGQDDFKSLLFSGMTPEKIHRKILNGEILLPDQWEIQILVRILMKATVYIVSSLKEDEIGNIGLKHVKTVEIAIKKAFETHGKEARILILPNGPQVIPILEKY
;
A
#
# COMPACT_ATOMS: atom_id res chain seq x y z
N MET A 1 -0.10 -27.39 2.00
CA MET A 1 0.51 -26.16 2.56
C MET A 1 -0.40 -25.01 2.28
N LYS A 2 -0.40 -23.99 3.12
CA LYS A 2 -1.39 -22.92 3.05
C LYS A 2 -0.84 -21.64 2.39
N ILE A 3 -1.63 -21.06 1.48
CA ILE A 3 -1.45 -19.73 0.89
C ILE A 3 -2.57 -18.83 1.40
N ASP A 4 -2.29 -17.54 1.61
CA ASP A 4 -3.32 -16.60 2.03
C ASP A 4 -4.34 -16.39 0.91
N TYR A 5 -5.63 -16.57 1.24
CA TYR A 5 -6.76 -16.54 0.31
C TYR A 5 -8.04 -16.27 1.11
N GLY A 6 -8.67 -15.12 0.90
CA GLY A 6 -9.83 -14.71 1.69
C GLY A 6 -9.54 -14.71 3.18
N LYS A 7 -10.54 -15.04 3.99
CA LYS A 7 -10.40 -15.10 5.46
C LYS A 7 -9.79 -16.41 5.96
N ASN A 8 -9.84 -17.47 5.15
CA ASN A 8 -9.58 -18.83 5.60
C ASN A 8 -8.29 -19.44 5.05
N GLY A 9 -7.68 -18.84 4.02
CA GLY A 9 -6.55 -19.39 3.28
C GLY A 9 -6.91 -20.57 2.37
N LEU A 10 -6.03 -20.88 1.42
CA LEU A 10 -6.17 -21.95 0.45
C LEU A 10 -5.09 -23.00 0.71
N GLU A 11 -5.51 -24.25 0.94
CA GLU A 11 -4.59 -25.39 0.97
C GLU A 11 -4.23 -25.80 -0.46
N ILE A 12 -2.94 -26.02 -0.68
CA ILE A 12 -2.39 -26.53 -1.93
C ILE A 12 -1.51 -27.75 -1.68
N GLU A 13 -1.49 -28.67 -2.64
CA GLU A 13 -0.63 -29.84 -2.62
C GLU A 13 0.64 -29.59 -3.43
N ILE A 14 1.79 -29.90 -2.83
CA ILE A 14 3.09 -29.83 -3.51
C ILE A 14 3.54 -31.26 -3.78
N ASP A 15 3.64 -31.60 -5.05
CA ASP A 15 4.23 -32.87 -5.47
C ASP A 15 5.73 -32.89 -5.07
N PRO A 16 6.21 -33.93 -4.37
CA PRO A 16 7.62 -34.05 -3.99
C PRO A 16 8.62 -34.02 -5.16
N LEU A 17 8.16 -34.26 -6.40
CA LEU A 17 8.98 -34.18 -7.59
C LEU A 17 9.20 -32.75 -8.11
N TRP A 18 8.42 -31.78 -7.62
CA TRP A 18 8.54 -30.39 -8.06
C TRP A 18 9.74 -29.68 -7.42
N LYS A 19 10.47 -28.89 -8.21
CA LYS A 19 11.56 -28.05 -7.72
C LYS A 19 11.01 -26.75 -7.14
N VAL A 20 10.62 -26.80 -5.86
CA VAL A 20 9.95 -25.70 -5.18
C VAL A 20 10.87 -25.04 -4.15
N ASP A 21 11.03 -23.73 -4.30
CA ASP A 21 11.54 -22.84 -3.25
C ASP A 21 10.37 -22.09 -2.62
N ILE A 22 10.30 -22.01 -1.28
CA ILE A 22 9.26 -21.27 -0.55
C ILE A 22 9.93 -20.16 0.25
N LEU A 23 9.56 -18.91 -0.02
CA LEU A 23 10.03 -17.78 0.78
C LEU A 23 8.94 -17.32 1.74
N ARG A 24 9.35 -17.10 2.98
CA ARG A 24 8.52 -16.53 4.05
C ARG A 24 9.24 -15.31 4.66
N PRO A 25 8.50 -14.35 5.23
CA PRO A 25 9.10 -13.33 6.07
C PRO A 25 9.88 -13.98 7.22
N LEU A 26 10.86 -13.24 7.76
CA LEU A 26 11.39 -13.58 9.07
C LEU A 26 10.26 -13.51 10.12
N GLU A 27 10.34 -14.35 11.15
CA GLU A 27 9.37 -14.31 12.24
C GLU A 27 9.41 -12.93 12.94
N GLN A 28 8.24 -12.30 13.08
CA GLN A 28 8.11 -10.98 13.70
C GLN A 28 7.21 -11.06 14.93
N LYS A 29 7.82 -10.96 16.10
CA LYS A 29 7.11 -11.02 17.39
C LYS A 29 6.33 -9.74 17.62
N ALA A 30 5.07 -9.90 18.02
CA ALA A 30 4.22 -8.79 18.42
C ALA A 30 4.80 -8.08 19.66
N ILE A 31 4.70 -6.76 19.67
CA ILE A 31 5.05 -5.94 20.83
C ILE A 31 4.07 -6.23 21.96
N ILE A 32 4.62 -6.52 23.15
CA ILE A 32 3.86 -6.58 24.39
C ILE A 32 3.48 -5.15 24.78
N ASP A 33 2.21 -4.93 25.10
CA ASP A 33 1.64 -3.61 25.39
C ASP A 33 1.97 -2.55 24.32
N PRO A 34 1.35 -2.67 23.13
CA PRO A 34 1.63 -1.72 22.05
C PRO A 34 1.26 -0.28 22.41
N VAL A 35 0.27 -0.06 23.27
CA VAL A 35 -0.17 1.28 23.70
C VAL A 35 0.96 1.96 24.47
N GLU A 36 1.52 1.32 25.50
CA GLU A 36 2.66 1.90 26.23
C GLU A 36 3.90 2.04 25.35
N LYS A 37 4.10 1.14 24.37
CA LYS A 37 5.22 1.30 23.43
C LYS A 37 5.06 2.52 22.53
N ILE A 38 3.83 2.82 22.08
CA ILE A 38 3.51 4.04 21.34
C ILE A 38 3.78 5.28 22.21
N ARG A 39 3.33 5.28 23.46
CA ARG A 39 3.58 6.38 24.42
C ARG A 39 5.07 6.60 24.66
N SER A 40 5.82 5.53 24.89
CA SER A 40 7.28 5.57 25.07
C SER A 40 7.99 6.14 23.84
N SER A 41 7.55 5.77 22.63
CA SER A 41 8.06 6.30 21.36
C SER A 41 7.75 7.79 21.17
N ILE A 42 6.57 8.26 21.60
CA ILE A 42 6.17 9.67 21.56
C ILE A 42 7.02 10.53 22.51
N ARG A 43 7.38 9.98 23.67
CA ARG A 43 8.25 10.63 24.67
C ARG A 43 9.72 10.66 24.26
N ASN A 44 10.15 9.72 23.42
CA ASN A 44 11.53 9.59 22.94
C ASN A 44 11.56 9.50 21.40
N PRO A 45 11.13 10.55 20.69
CA PRO A 45 11.02 10.52 19.24
C PRO A 45 12.39 10.57 18.56
N ILE A 46 12.47 10.05 17.34
CA ILE A 46 13.65 10.17 16.49
C ILE A 46 13.62 11.49 15.72
N GLY A 47 14.74 12.21 15.71
CA GLY A 47 14.93 13.41 14.89
C GLY A 47 14.13 14.65 15.32
N LEU A 48 13.41 14.61 16.45
CA LEU A 48 12.67 15.74 17.01
C LEU A 48 12.77 15.78 18.55
N LEU A 49 12.33 16.88 19.14
CA LEU A 49 12.05 16.96 20.58
C LEU A 49 10.83 16.09 20.94
N PRO A 50 10.69 15.65 22.22
CA PRO A 50 9.49 14.98 22.70
C PRO A 50 8.23 15.77 22.36
N LEU A 51 7.13 15.07 22.03
CA LEU A 51 5.89 15.70 21.58
C LEU A 51 5.40 16.79 22.55
N ARG A 52 5.53 16.57 23.86
CA ARG A 52 5.19 17.56 24.89
C ARG A 52 5.92 18.89 24.72
N GLU A 53 7.20 18.85 24.38
CA GLU A 53 8.03 20.05 24.24
C GLU A 53 7.72 20.76 22.91
N LEU A 54 7.45 20.01 21.83
CA LEU A 54 6.98 20.61 20.57
C LEU A 54 5.65 21.34 20.73
N LEU A 55 4.72 20.78 21.52
CA LEU A 55 3.41 21.41 21.77
C LEU A 55 3.56 22.72 22.58
N LYS A 56 4.49 22.76 23.55
CA LYS A 56 4.77 23.97 24.33
C LYS A 56 5.41 25.11 23.52
N GLN A 57 6.03 24.79 22.39
CA GLN A 57 6.64 25.78 21.49
C GLN A 57 5.60 26.49 20.60
N LYS A 58 4.34 26.08 20.62
CA LYS A 58 3.27 26.73 19.85
C LYS A 58 2.67 27.85 20.67
N ASP A 59 2.71 29.07 20.12
CA ASP A 59 2.13 30.27 20.75
C ASP A 59 0.61 30.13 20.96
N THR A 60 -0.06 29.54 19.99
CA THR A 60 -1.47 29.16 20.04
C THR A 60 -1.65 27.74 19.53
N LEU A 61 -2.52 26.98 20.18
CA LEU A 61 -2.81 25.59 19.85
C LEU A 61 -4.32 25.36 19.92
N ASN A 62 -5.03 25.79 18.89
CA ASN A 62 -6.48 25.67 18.80
C ASN A 62 -6.89 24.32 18.19
N GLN A 63 -6.12 23.85 17.20
CA GLN A 63 -6.42 22.63 16.46
C GLN A 63 -5.19 21.76 16.19
N ILE A 64 -5.27 20.50 16.58
CA ILE A 64 -4.37 19.41 16.20
C ILE A 64 -5.09 18.54 15.17
N CYS A 65 -4.50 18.37 13.99
CA CYS A 65 -4.99 17.42 13.00
C CYS A 65 -4.17 16.14 13.02
N ILE A 66 -4.84 15.02 13.26
CA ILE A 66 -4.25 13.69 13.23
C ILE A 66 -4.75 12.97 11.99
N VAL A 67 -3.84 12.70 11.06
CA VAL A 67 -4.14 11.96 9.83
C VAL A 67 -4.05 10.47 10.10
N VAL A 68 -5.10 9.73 9.74
CA VAL A 68 -5.18 8.27 9.88
C VAL A 68 -5.44 7.61 8.54
N SER A 69 -4.96 6.37 8.37
CA SER A 69 -5.26 5.58 7.18
C SER A 69 -6.75 5.20 7.11
N ASP A 70 -7.27 5.05 5.89
CA ASP A 70 -8.65 4.63 5.64
C ASP A 70 -8.91 3.13 5.86
N ALA A 71 -10.14 2.70 5.57
CA ALA A 71 -10.62 1.35 5.77
C ALA A 71 -9.88 0.28 4.94
N THR A 72 -9.22 0.69 3.85
CA THR A 72 -8.53 -0.22 2.91
C THR A 72 -7.15 -0.66 3.41
N ARG A 73 -6.77 -0.23 4.61
CA ARG A 73 -5.49 -0.57 5.23
C ARG A 73 -5.69 -1.41 6.50
N PRO A 74 -4.83 -2.40 6.73
CA PRO A 74 -4.85 -3.21 7.96
C PRO A 74 -4.16 -2.50 9.15
N VAL A 75 -4.17 -1.16 9.19
CA VAL A 75 -3.51 -0.43 10.28
C VAL A 75 -4.31 -0.60 11.57
N PRO A 76 -3.68 -1.00 12.69
CA PRO A 76 -4.31 -0.99 14.00
C PRO A 76 -4.41 0.45 14.55
N THR A 77 -5.08 1.33 13.78
CA THR A 77 -5.18 2.77 14.04
C THR A 77 -5.77 3.04 15.42
N HIS A 78 -6.78 2.30 15.86
CA HIS A 78 -7.35 2.43 17.20
C HIS A 78 -6.30 2.28 18.32
N ILE A 79 -5.32 1.40 18.16
CA ILE A 79 -4.22 1.23 19.14
C ILE A 79 -3.26 2.43 19.09
N ILE A 80 -2.92 2.89 17.88
CA ILE A 80 -2.08 4.09 17.68
C ILE A 80 -2.73 5.30 18.35
N LEU A 81 -4.03 5.51 18.10
CA LEU A 81 -4.79 6.62 18.66
C LEU A 81 -4.96 6.49 20.18
N GLN A 82 -5.18 5.28 20.72
CA GLN A 82 -5.23 5.09 22.18
C GLN A 82 -3.94 5.59 22.86
N GLY A 83 -2.77 5.24 22.33
CA GLY A 83 -1.50 5.74 22.87
C GLY A 83 -1.29 7.24 22.67
N LEU A 84 -1.57 7.73 21.45
CA LEU A 84 -1.35 9.13 21.09
C LEU A 84 -2.29 10.09 21.81
N ILE A 85 -3.60 9.82 21.80
CA ILE A 85 -4.60 10.67 22.45
C ILE A 85 -4.40 10.68 23.96
N LYS A 86 -4.01 9.56 24.57
CA LYS A 86 -3.69 9.50 26.01
C LYS A 86 -2.53 10.44 26.37
N GLU A 87 -1.43 10.45 25.60
CA GLU A 87 -0.35 11.43 25.82
C GLU A 87 -0.84 12.87 25.64
N LEU A 88 -1.60 13.15 24.58
CA LEU A 88 -2.14 14.50 24.32
C LEU A 88 -3.04 14.98 25.46
N ASN A 89 -3.97 14.15 25.94
CA ASN A 89 -4.84 14.48 27.06
C ASN A 89 -4.06 14.69 28.36
N GLU A 90 -3.04 13.84 28.65
CA GLU A 90 -2.15 14.02 29.81
C GLU A 90 -1.32 15.31 29.73
N TYR A 91 -1.08 15.83 28.52
CA TYR A 91 -0.45 17.14 28.32
C TYR A 91 -1.43 18.31 28.38
N GLY A 92 -2.71 18.05 28.68
CA GLY A 92 -3.76 19.06 28.82
C GLY A 92 -4.50 19.43 27.53
N ILE A 93 -4.26 18.71 26.43
CA ILE A 93 -4.99 18.92 25.17
C ILE A 93 -6.39 18.30 25.28
N LYS A 94 -7.41 19.11 25.05
CA LYS A 94 -8.82 18.68 25.09
C LYS A 94 -9.21 18.02 23.78
N ASP A 95 -10.12 17.05 23.84
CA ASP A 95 -10.63 16.34 22.65
C ASP A 95 -11.22 17.29 21.59
N GLN A 96 -11.82 18.41 22.00
CA GLN A 96 -12.37 19.42 21.09
C GLN A 96 -11.29 20.17 20.27
N GLN A 97 -10.03 20.14 20.74
CA GLN A 97 -8.89 20.68 20.00
C GLN A 97 -8.33 19.68 18.98
N ILE A 98 -8.87 18.46 18.92
CA ILE A 98 -8.36 17.38 18.06
C ILE A 98 -9.36 17.12 16.94
N ILE A 99 -8.84 16.97 15.73
CA ILE A 99 -9.59 16.39 14.61
C ILE A 99 -8.85 15.16 14.09
N ILE A 100 -9.61 14.15 13.70
CA ILE A 100 -9.10 12.99 12.98
C ILE A 100 -9.48 13.13 11.51
N LEU A 101 -8.47 13.21 10.63
CA LEU A 101 -8.64 13.27 9.19
C LEU A 101 -8.32 11.91 8.57
N ILE A 102 -9.32 11.24 8.01
CA ILE A 102 -9.15 9.95 7.33
C ILE A 102 -8.60 10.20 5.92
N ALA A 103 -7.42 9.64 5.66
CA ALA A 103 -6.67 9.73 4.41
C ALA A 103 -7.21 8.75 3.35
N THR A 104 -8.32 9.13 2.72
CA THR A 104 -9.01 8.35 1.66
C THR A 104 -8.31 8.41 0.30
N GLY A 105 -7.49 9.43 0.04
CA GLY A 105 -7.02 9.73 -1.31
C GLY A 105 -8.20 9.84 -2.29
N LEU A 106 -8.19 9.03 -3.36
CA LEU A 106 -9.27 8.95 -4.35
C LEU A 106 -10.39 7.97 -3.97
N HIS A 107 -10.24 7.22 -2.88
CA HIS A 107 -11.28 6.28 -2.46
C HIS A 107 -12.54 7.01 -1.98
N ARG A 108 -13.65 6.28 -1.95
CA ARG A 108 -14.89 6.75 -1.30
C ARG A 108 -14.65 7.08 0.18
N PRO A 109 -15.49 7.95 0.78
CA PRO A 109 -15.55 8.10 2.22
C PRO A 109 -15.75 6.75 2.94
N SER A 110 -15.14 6.63 4.12
CA SER A 110 -15.34 5.48 5.00
C SER A 110 -16.77 5.46 5.54
N ARG A 111 -17.40 4.28 5.56
CA ARG A 111 -18.71 4.02 6.15
C ARG A 111 -18.62 4.09 7.68
N GLU A 112 -19.76 4.24 8.33
CA GLU A 112 -19.86 4.39 9.78
C GLU A 112 -19.23 3.22 10.58
N GLU A 113 -19.45 2.00 10.10
CA GLU A 113 -18.86 0.75 10.62
C GLU A 113 -17.34 0.69 10.41
N GLU A 114 -16.86 1.19 9.27
CA GLU A 114 -15.44 1.26 8.95
C GLU A 114 -14.74 2.29 9.83
N ILE A 115 -15.35 3.46 10.03
CA ILE A 115 -14.86 4.50 10.95
C ILE A 115 -14.75 3.94 12.36
N GLN A 116 -15.76 3.20 12.83
CA GLN A 116 -15.72 2.53 14.13
C GLN A 116 -14.56 1.54 14.24
N ARG A 117 -14.29 0.75 13.19
CA ARG A 117 -13.14 -0.18 13.16
C ARG A 117 -11.79 0.54 13.15
N ILE A 118 -11.68 1.65 12.41
CA ILE A 118 -10.45 2.44 12.30
C ILE A 118 -10.13 3.12 13.63
N ILE A 119 -11.10 3.81 14.22
CA ILE A 119 -10.87 4.76 15.32
C ILE A 119 -11.18 4.13 16.70
N GLY A 120 -12.11 3.18 16.74
CA GLY A 120 -12.70 2.67 17.98
C GLY A 120 -13.88 3.52 18.46
N ASN A 121 -14.86 2.87 19.12
CA ASN A 121 -16.10 3.51 19.55
C ASN A 121 -15.90 4.69 20.50
N ASP A 122 -14.99 4.54 21.45
CA ASP A 122 -14.73 5.56 22.47
C ASP A 122 -14.27 6.88 21.84
N LEU A 123 -13.20 6.85 21.04
CA LEU A 123 -12.65 8.05 20.40
C LEU A 123 -13.60 8.63 19.34
N LYS A 124 -14.30 7.78 18.59
CA LYS A 124 -15.27 8.22 17.57
C LYS A 124 -16.39 9.09 18.16
N ASN A 125 -16.80 8.83 19.39
CA ASN A 125 -17.88 9.57 20.05
C ASN A 125 -17.41 10.89 20.70
N ARG A 126 -16.10 11.06 20.90
CA ARG A 126 -15.52 12.21 21.63
C ARG A 126 -14.77 13.18 20.73
N ILE A 127 -14.23 12.71 19.61
CA ILE A 127 -13.36 13.48 18.72
C ILE A 127 -14.00 13.63 17.34
N LYS A 128 -13.89 14.82 16.76
CA LYS A 128 -14.41 15.09 15.41
C LYS A 128 -13.63 14.28 14.36
N VAL A 129 -14.36 13.52 13.54
CA VAL A 129 -13.80 12.72 12.45
C VAL A 129 -14.24 13.28 11.10
N ILE A 130 -13.31 13.39 10.16
CA ILE A 130 -13.53 13.94 8.82
C ILE A 130 -12.94 12.98 7.79
N ASN A 131 -13.70 12.67 6.73
CA ASN A 131 -13.15 11.98 5.56
C ASN A 131 -12.58 13.01 4.60
N HIS A 132 -11.37 12.77 4.10
CA HIS A 132 -10.81 13.55 3.00
C HIS A 132 -11.63 13.36 1.71
N LYS A 133 -11.67 14.39 0.86
CA LYS A 133 -12.37 14.38 -0.43
C LYS A 133 -11.48 15.00 -1.52
N ALA A 134 -10.65 14.19 -2.16
CA ALA A 134 -9.70 14.64 -3.18
C ALA A 134 -10.36 15.36 -4.38
N ASN A 135 -11.63 15.05 -4.67
CA ASN A 135 -12.38 15.64 -5.77
C ASN A 135 -13.03 17.00 -5.43
N ASN A 136 -13.10 17.39 -4.15
CA ASN A 136 -13.76 18.64 -3.74
C ASN A 136 -12.76 19.80 -3.65
N LYS A 137 -12.62 20.58 -4.73
CA LYS A 137 -11.68 21.72 -4.80
C LYS A 137 -11.90 22.78 -3.71
N ASN A 138 -13.12 22.93 -3.19
CA ASN A 138 -13.43 23.90 -2.13
C ASN A 138 -12.89 23.48 -0.75
N GLU A 139 -12.57 22.20 -0.56
CA GLU A 139 -11.96 21.66 0.67
C GLU A 139 -10.43 21.50 0.54
N LEU A 140 -9.83 22.08 -0.52
CA LEU A 140 -8.40 21.96 -0.84
C LEU A 140 -7.73 23.34 -0.92
N THR A 141 -6.50 23.42 -0.45
CA THR A 141 -5.62 24.58 -0.57
C THR A 141 -4.54 24.30 -1.62
N PHE A 142 -4.37 25.23 -2.56
CA PHE A 142 -3.29 25.19 -3.55
C PHE A 142 -2.03 25.85 -2.98
N LEU A 143 -0.89 25.16 -3.09
CA LEU A 143 0.40 25.61 -2.54
C LEU A 143 1.46 25.85 -3.63
N GLY A 144 1.02 26.03 -4.88
CA GLY A 144 1.89 26.10 -6.05
C GLY A 144 2.19 24.73 -6.64
N ASP A 145 3.18 24.69 -7.53
CA ASP A 145 3.60 23.48 -8.22
C ASP A 145 4.93 22.95 -7.67
N SER A 146 5.10 21.63 -7.77
CA SER A 146 6.39 20.97 -7.53
C SER A 146 7.37 21.22 -8.67
N SER A 147 8.64 20.85 -8.49
CA SER A 147 9.67 20.91 -9.54
C SER A 147 9.35 20.03 -10.76
N LYS A 148 8.37 19.14 -10.66
CA LYS A 148 7.90 18.25 -11.73
C LYS A 148 6.59 18.75 -12.36
N GLU A 149 6.24 20.02 -12.13
CA GLU A 149 5.04 20.68 -12.66
C GLU A 149 3.73 19.99 -12.22
N ILE A 150 3.77 19.28 -11.10
CA ILE A 150 2.58 18.68 -10.48
C ILE A 150 2.03 19.67 -9.46
N PRO A 151 0.75 20.05 -9.53
CA PRO A 151 0.15 20.99 -8.59
C PRO A 151 0.06 20.39 -7.20
N ILE A 152 0.29 21.20 -6.17
CA ILE A 152 0.25 20.81 -4.76
C ILE A 152 -1.08 21.28 -4.17
N TYR A 153 -2.09 20.43 -4.24
CA TYR A 153 -3.36 20.58 -3.53
C TYR A 153 -3.38 19.68 -2.30
N ILE A 154 -3.72 20.24 -1.15
CA ILE A 154 -3.81 19.52 0.12
C ILE A 154 -5.10 19.88 0.84
N ASN A 155 -5.61 19.00 1.70
CA ASN A 155 -6.77 19.30 2.53
C ASN A 155 -6.60 20.60 3.34
N THR A 156 -7.53 21.54 3.15
CA THR A 156 -7.46 22.87 3.79
C THR A 156 -7.44 22.78 5.30
N GLN A 157 -8.21 21.87 5.89
CA GLN A 157 -8.28 21.77 7.35
C GLN A 157 -6.98 21.21 7.95
N TYR A 158 -6.32 20.27 7.29
CA TYR A 158 -4.96 19.86 7.67
C TYR A 158 -3.99 21.02 7.58
N TYR A 159 -3.98 21.76 6.46
CA TYR A 159 -3.05 22.87 6.23
C TYR A 159 -3.19 23.98 7.29
N GLN A 160 -4.43 24.32 7.63
CA GLN A 160 -4.78 25.37 8.61
C GLN A 160 -4.62 24.94 10.08
N SER A 161 -4.38 23.65 10.37
CA SER A 161 -4.19 23.20 11.75
C SER A 161 -2.85 23.67 12.32
N ASP A 162 -2.86 24.06 13.60
CA ASP A 162 -1.69 24.60 14.31
C ASP A 162 -0.60 23.54 14.55
N PHE A 163 -1.04 22.28 14.71
CA PHE A 163 -0.17 21.11 14.87
C PHE A 163 -0.66 19.94 14.03
N LYS A 164 0.23 19.33 13.26
CA LYS A 164 -0.08 18.31 12.25
C LYS A 164 0.64 17.01 12.57
N ILE A 165 -0.14 15.95 12.81
CA ILE A 165 0.38 14.62 13.14
C ILE A 165 -0.02 13.62 12.05
N LEU A 166 0.95 12.89 11.51
CA LEU A 166 0.68 11.78 10.60
C LEU A 166 0.77 10.44 11.34
N THR A 167 -0.20 9.57 11.11
CA THR A 167 -0.15 8.18 11.53
C THR A 167 -0.26 7.22 10.34
N GLY A 168 0.13 5.98 10.56
CA GLY A 168 0.02 4.94 9.55
C GLY A 168 0.93 3.76 9.85
N TYR A 169 1.16 2.95 8.82
CA TYR A 169 2.12 1.86 8.85
C TYR A 169 3.03 1.90 7.63
N VAL A 170 4.17 1.25 7.74
CA VAL A 170 5.16 1.11 6.68
C VAL A 170 5.20 -0.33 6.21
N GLU A 171 4.84 -0.55 4.96
CA GLU A 171 4.99 -1.80 4.20
C GLU A 171 5.63 -1.47 2.85
N PRO A 172 6.19 -2.43 2.12
CA PRO A 172 6.55 -2.21 0.74
C PRO A 172 5.33 -1.88 -0.12
N HIS A 173 5.57 -1.09 -1.15
CA HIS A 173 4.54 -0.71 -2.09
C HIS A 173 5.01 -0.93 -3.53
N PHE A 174 4.22 -1.67 -4.30
CA PHE A 174 4.52 -2.18 -5.63
C PHE A 174 5.03 -1.16 -6.66
N PHE A 175 4.70 0.12 -6.50
CA PHE A 175 5.27 1.18 -7.35
C PHE A 175 5.83 2.39 -6.58
N PHE A 176 5.62 2.49 -5.27
CA PHE A 176 6.00 3.69 -4.47
C PHE A 176 7.20 3.41 -3.53
N GLY A 177 7.83 2.24 -3.70
CA GLY A 177 8.84 1.70 -2.80
C GLY A 177 8.25 1.17 -1.50
N PHE A 178 7.72 2.08 -0.69
CA PHE A 178 7.12 1.81 0.63
C PHE A 178 5.90 2.70 0.90
N SER A 179 4.95 2.24 1.70
CA SER A 179 3.85 3.03 2.27
C SER A 179 4.32 3.88 3.47
N GLY A 180 3.37 4.49 4.21
CA GLY A 180 3.63 5.29 5.40
C GLY A 180 4.35 6.62 5.15
N GLY A 181 4.54 7.39 6.23
CA GLY A 181 5.18 8.71 6.19
C GLY A 181 4.51 9.64 5.17
N ARG A 182 5.28 10.10 4.18
CA ARG A 182 4.83 10.97 3.08
C ARG A 182 3.56 10.51 2.36
N LYS A 183 3.27 9.19 2.35
CA LYS A 183 2.09 8.64 1.66
C LYS A 183 0.76 9.04 2.33
N SER A 184 0.79 9.39 3.62
CA SER A 184 -0.38 9.94 4.32
C SER A 184 -0.74 11.34 3.83
N LEU A 185 0.21 12.09 3.21
CA LEU A 185 -0.08 13.36 2.53
C LEU A 185 -0.48 13.13 1.08
N ILE A 186 0.40 12.52 0.27
CA ILE A 186 0.13 12.21 -1.14
C ILE A 186 0.30 10.71 -1.40
N PRO A 187 -0.77 9.99 -1.78
CA PRO A 187 -2.10 10.48 -2.13
C PRO A 187 -3.05 10.76 -0.95
N GLY A 188 -2.69 10.41 0.30
CA GLY A 188 -3.65 10.26 1.40
C GLY A 188 -4.65 11.40 1.62
N ILE A 189 -4.20 12.66 1.61
CA ILE A 189 -5.04 13.85 1.81
C ILE A 189 -4.80 14.93 0.73
N ALA A 190 -4.28 14.52 -0.42
CA ALA A 190 -3.97 15.41 -1.54
C ALA A 190 -5.16 15.52 -2.53
N GLY A 191 -5.21 16.62 -3.28
CA GLY A 191 -6.23 16.80 -4.31
C GLY A 191 -6.09 15.84 -5.49
N LYS A 192 -7.19 15.59 -6.22
CA LYS A 192 -7.22 14.70 -7.38
C LYS A 192 -6.10 15.01 -8.38
N ASP A 193 -5.95 16.28 -8.74
CA ASP A 193 -4.98 16.72 -9.76
C ASP A 193 -3.53 16.44 -9.30
N SER A 194 -3.24 16.63 -8.01
CA SER A 194 -1.96 16.24 -7.40
C SER A 194 -1.72 14.73 -7.45
N ILE A 195 -2.75 13.95 -7.11
CA ILE A 195 -2.67 12.48 -7.09
C ILE A 195 -2.40 11.96 -8.50
N LEU A 196 -3.19 12.39 -9.49
CA LEU A 196 -3.05 11.94 -10.87
C LEU A 196 -1.71 12.38 -11.48
N GLY A 197 -1.24 13.60 -11.20
CA GLY A 197 0.08 14.03 -11.63
C GLY A 197 1.21 13.16 -11.06
N ASN A 198 1.11 12.83 -9.76
CA ASN A 198 2.09 11.97 -9.08
C ASN A 198 1.94 10.47 -9.41
N HIS A 199 0.88 10.07 -10.11
CA HIS A 199 0.67 8.71 -10.61
C HIS A 199 0.56 8.70 -12.14
N SER A 200 1.23 9.66 -12.80
CA SER A 200 1.22 9.76 -14.26
C SER A 200 1.82 8.53 -14.92
N ALA A 201 1.41 8.27 -16.17
CA ALA A 201 1.86 7.14 -16.97
C ALA A 201 3.40 7.00 -16.97
N LYS A 202 4.10 8.11 -17.17
CA LYS A 202 5.58 8.15 -17.16
C LYS A 202 6.17 7.77 -15.81
N MET A 203 5.57 8.22 -14.70
CA MET A 203 6.04 7.88 -13.36
C MET A 203 5.82 6.40 -13.05
N ILE A 204 4.68 5.83 -13.45
CA ILE A 204 4.38 4.40 -13.25
C ILE A 204 5.27 3.50 -14.11
N ASP A 205 5.57 3.91 -15.35
CA ASP A 205 6.40 3.14 -16.28
C ASP A 205 7.87 3.06 -15.86
N SER A 206 8.34 4.04 -15.08
CA SER A 206 9.72 4.11 -14.61
C SER A 206 10.23 2.78 -14.04
N PRO A 207 11.46 2.36 -14.37
CA PRO A 207 12.05 1.13 -13.81
C PRO A 207 12.27 1.23 -12.29
N TYR A 208 12.26 2.44 -11.73
CA TYR A 208 12.41 2.68 -10.28
C TYR A 208 11.09 2.67 -9.51
N SER A 209 9.95 2.59 -10.21
CA SER A 209 8.63 2.48 -9.62
C SER A 209 8.32 1.03 -9.29
N ARG A 210 9.03 0.49 -8.30
CA ARG A 210 8.96 -0.92 -7.87
C ARG A 210 8.92 -1.03 -6.35
N PHE A 211 8.61 -2.22 -5.84
CA PHE A 211 8.76 -2.56 -4.43
C PHE A 211 10.18 -2.24 -3.94
N GLY A 212 10.30 -1.63 -2.76
CA GLY A 212 11.59 -1.40 -2.10
C GLY A 212 12.48 -0.29 -2.67
N ILE A 213 12.18 0.23 -3.87
CA ILE A 213 12.93 1.30 -4.53
C ILE A 213 12.24 2.64 -4.26
N PHE A 214 12.96 3.58 -3.65
CA PHE A 214 12.38 4.88 -3.31
C PHE A 214 13.29 6.09 -3.58
N HIS A 215 14.62 6.01 -3.46
CA HIS A 215 15.49 7.18 -3.72
C HIS A 215 15.43 7.66 -5.18
N GLU A 216 15.47 6.72 -6.13
CA GLU A 216 15.38 6.95 -7.57
C GLU A 216 13.92 7.05 -8.06
N ASN A 217 12.95 6.80 -7.18
CA ASN A 217 11.54 6.81 -7.52
C ASN A 217 11.02 8.26 -7.60
N LEU A 218 10.64 8.68 -8.81
CA LEU A 218 10.18 10.05 -9.07
C LEU A 218 8.95 10.44 -8.25
N MET A 219 8.04 9.48 -7.99
CA MET A 219 6.86 9.73 -7.16
C MET A 219 7.23 9.96 -5.70
N HIS A 220 8.25 9.24 -5.21
CA HIS A 220 8.78 9.47 -3.88
C HIS A 220 9.44 10.86 -3.78
N GLN A 221 10.29 11.22 -4.74
CA GLN A 221 10.95 12.52 -4.76
C GLN A 221 9.94 13.67 -4.77
N ASN A 222 8.89 13.56 -5.60
CA ASN A 222 7.80 14.53 -5.60
C ASN A 222 7.07 14.58 -4.25
N ALA A 223 6.81 13.44 -3.63
CA ALA A 223 6.20 13.39 -2.31
C ALA A 223 7.07 14.06 -1.23
N LEU A 224 8.41 14.04 -1.34
CA LEU A 224 9.29 14.81 -0.45
C LEU A 224 9.11 16.32 -0.62
N GLU A 225 8.91 16.81 -1.85
CA GLU A 225 8.62 18.21 -2.11
C GLU A 225 7.26 18.62 -1.53
N PHE A 226 6.23 17.76 -1.67
CA PHE A 226 4.95 17.92 -1.00
C PHE A 226 5.11 18.09 0.51
N VAL A 227 5.85 17.19 1.16
CA VAL A 227 6.09 17.24 2.61
C VAL A 227 6.75 18.57 3.02
N LYS A 228 7.76 19.02 2.26
CA LYS A 228 8.46 20.30 2.53
C LYS A 228 7.54 21.51 2.42
N LYS A 229 6.58 21.50 1.49
CA LYS A 229 5.63 22.61 1.28
C LYS A 229 4.45 22.58 2.25
N VAL A 230 3.94 21.38 2.55
CA VAL A 230 2.74 21.17 3.36
C VAL A 230 3.02 21.24 4.87
N GLY A 231 4.20 20.77 5.29
CA GLY A 231 4.60 20.72 6.70
C GLY A 231 3.99 19.54 7.46
N VAL A 232 4.79 18.98 8.36
CA VAL A 232 4.42 17.90 9.29
C VAL A 232 5.17 18.16 10.59
N ASP A 233 4.46 18.28 11.70
CA ASP A 233 5.08 18.58 13.00
C ASP A 233 5.53 17.30 13.72
N PHE A 234 4.81 16.19 13.51
CA PHE A 234 5.12 14.92 14.16
C PHE A 234 4.55 13.72 13.38
N CYS A 235 5.14 12.53 13.53
CA CYS A 235 4.52 11.31 13.05
C CYS A 235 4.60 10.16 14.05
N VAL A 236 3.67 9.21 13.94
CA VAL A 236 3.67 7.93 14.65
C VAL A 236 3.33 6.83 13.66
N ASN A 237 4.35 6.09 13.22
CA ASN A 237 4.17 5.00 12.26
C ASN A 237 4.55 3.66 12.89
N VAL A 238 3.93 2.60 12.37
CA VAL A 238 4.17 1.23 12.84
C VAL A 238 4.60 0.30 11.69
N CYS A 239 5.17 -0.84 12.03
CA CYS A 239 5.16 -2.04 11.18
C CYS A 239 4.28 -3.09 11.85
N ILE A 240 3.62 -3.91 11.04
CA ILE A 240 2.76 -5.00 11.50
C ILE A 240 3.21 -6.34 10.90
N ASN A 241 2.90 -7.44 11.57
CA ASN A 241 3.10 -8.79 11.05
C ASN A 241 1.86 -9.34 10.33
N GLU A 242 1.93 -10.60 9.90
CA GLU A 242 0.86 -11.31 9.19
C GLU A 242 -0.46 -11.42 9.97
N ASN A 243 -0.39 -11.32 11.30
CA ASN A 243 -1.56 -11.31 12.18
C ASN A 243 -2.07 -9.89 12.49
N HIS A 244 -1.63 -8.90 11.71
CA HIS A 244 -1.91 -7.47 11.89
C HIS A 244 -1.57 -6.92 13.29
N LYS A 245 -0.59 -7.56 13.98
CA LYS A 245 -0.09 -7.10 15.28
C LYS A 245 1.09 -6.17 15.07
N ILE A 246 1.18 -5.12 15.88
CA ILE A 246 2.29 -4.17 15.86
C ILE A 246 3.58 -4.88 16.29
N VAL A 247 4.62 -4.77 15.46
CA VAL A 247 5.95 -5.37 15.71
C VAL A 247 7.06 -4.33 15.83
N LYS A 248 6.83 -3.12 15.29
CA LYS A 248 7.71 -1.97 15.47
C LYS A 248 6.90 -0.69 15.51
N VAL A 249 7.32 0.25 16.36
CA VAL A 249 6.76 1.61 16.44
C VAL A 249 7.91 2.58 16.38
N THR A 250 7.75 3.63 15.58
CA THR A 250 8.68 4.77 15.56
C THR A 250 7.87 6.06 15.47
N SER A 251 8.25 7.05 16.27
CA SER A 251 7.64 8.38 16.29
C SER A 251 8.71 9.46 16.13
N GLY A 252 8.33 10.64 15.64
CA GLY A 252 9.23 11.78 15.49
C GLY A 252 9.19 12.42 14.11
N ASP A 253 10.36 12.84 13.62
CA ASP A 253 10.52 13.44 12.30
C ASP A 253 10.03 12.47 11.22
N ILE A 254 9.29 12.99 10.24
CA ILE A 254 8.68 12.18 9.19
C ILE A 254 9.72 11.40 8.39
N PHE A 255 10.89 11.97 8.10
CA PHE A 255 11.91 11.31 7.29
C PHE A 255 12.66 10.26 8.11
N SER A 256 13.13 10.64 9.30
CA SER A 256 13.92 9.79 10.19
C SER A 256 13.10 8.60 10.70
N ALA A 257 11.85 8.84 11.10
CA ALA A 257 10.95 7.78 11.55
C ALA A 257 10.59 6.82 10.42
N HIS A 258 10.28 7.34 9.23
CA HIS A 258 9.99 6.51 8.06
C HIS A 258 11.20 5.67 7.65
N GLN A 259 12.39 6.26 7.58
CA GLN A 259 13.64 5.58 7.23
C GLN A 259 13.96 4.43 8.21
N SER A 260 13.73 4.64 9.51
CA SER A 260 13.92 3.59 10.53
C SER A 260 13.02 2.37 10.30
N LEU A 261 11.75 2.62 9.96
CA LEU A 261 10.79 1.55 9.66
C LEU A 261 11.05 0.87 8.31
N VAL A 262 11.44 1.64 7.29
CA VAL A 262 11.90 1.10 5.99
C VAL A 262 13.10 0.18 6.17
N SER A 263 14.07 0.59 6.99
CA SER A 263 15.27 -0.21 7.25
C SER A 263 14.92 -1.52 7.95
N TYR A 264 14.00 -1.49 8.91
CA TYR A 264 13.46 -2.70 9.53
C TYR A 264 12.77 -3.60 8.50
N GLN A 265 11.87 -3.06 7.68
CA GLN A 265 11.19 -3.83 6.64
C GLN A 265 12.20 -4.47 5.67
N LYS A 266 13.20 -3.72 5.20
CA LYS A 266 14.27 -4.27 4.35
C LYS A 266 14.96 -5.49 4.96
N GLN A 267 15.08 -5.56 6.28
CA GLN A 267 15.68 -6.69 6.98
C GLN A 267 14.74 -7.90 7.10
N VAL A 268 13.44 -7.66 7.37
CA VAL A 268 12.52 -8.74 7.77
C VAL A 268 11.73 -9.37 6.62
N ILE A 269 11.44 -8.63 5.55
CA ILE A 269 10.54 -9.09 4.49
C ILE A 269 11.22 -9.26 3.12
N PHE A 270 12.37 -8.64 2.88
CA PHE A 270 13.08 -8.80 1.61
C PHE A 270 14.00 -10.02 1.68
N ARG A 271 13.90 -10.90 0.68
CA ARG A 271 14.63 -12.16 0.61
C ARG A 271 15.36 -12.27 -0.71
N THR A 272 16.67 -12.50 -0.64
CA THR A 272 17.51 -12.62 -1.83
C THR A 272 17.23 -13.92 -2.60
N ILE A 273 17.15 -13.81 -3.91
CA ILE A 273 17.11 -14.94 -4.86
C ILE A 273 18.28 -14.80 -5.84
N SER A 274 18.96 -15.93 -6.14
CA SER A 274 20.17 -15.93 -6.97
C SER A 274 19.91 -15.78 -8.47
N LYS A 275 18.72 -16.21 -8.92
CA LYS A 275 18.29 -16.09 -10.32
C LYS A 275 16.76 -16.11 -10.42
N PRO A 276 16.18 -15.57 -11.51
CA PRO A 276 14.74 -15.65 -11.76
C PRO A 276 14.23 -17.10 -11.85
N TYR A 277 12.94 -17.27 -11.61
CA TYR A 277 12.21 -18.53 -11.66
C TYR A 277 11.40 -18.68 -12.95
N ASP A 278 11.11 -19.91 -13.32
CA ASP A 278 10.26 -20.23 -14.45
C ASP A 278 8.78 -19.99 -14.12
N ILE A 279 8.40 -20.37 -12.89
CA ILE A 279 7.04 -20.26 -12.37
C ILE A 279 7.10 -19.57 -11.00
N VAL A 280 6.24 -18.56 -10.78
CA VAL A 280 6.12 -17.89 -9.49
C VAL A 280 4.66 -17.90 -9.04
N ILE A 281 4.40 -18.36 -7.83
CA ILE A 281 3.07 -18.43 -7.21
C ILE A 281 3.00 -17.37 -6.11
N CYS A 282 1.98 -16.51 -6.15
CA CYS A 282 1.87 -15.38 -5.23
C CYS A 282 0.46 -15.29 -4.64
N GLY A 283 0.38 -15.27 -3.31
CA GLY A 283 -0.78 -14.73 -2.58
C GLY A 283 -0.69 -13.21 -2.43
N ASN A 284 -1.77 -12.59 -1.95
CA ASN A 284 -1.82 -11.16 -1.63
C ASN A 284 -2.21 -10.86 -0.17
N GLY A 285 -1.94 -11.80 0.75
CA GLY A 285 -2.11 -11.58 2.19
C GLY A 285 -3.53 -11.83 2.68
N GLY A 286 -4.40 -12.41 1.84
CA GLY A 286 -5.78 -12.75 2.19
C GLY A 286 -6.64 -11.52 2.48
N TYR A 287 -7.78 -11.71 3.11
CA TYR A 287 -8.72 -10.63 3.39
C TYR A 287 -8.14 -9.64 4.42
N PRO A 288 -8.27 -8.31 4.21
CA PRO A 288 -9.00 -7.62 3.13
C PRO A 288 -8.10 -7.18 1.95
N LEU A 289 -6.89 -7.72 1.81
CA LEU A 289 -5.93 -7.32 0.79
C LEU A 289 -6.18 -8.00 -0.57
N ASP A 290 -6.81 -9.16 -0.61
CA ASP A 290 -7.16 -9.90 -1.84
C ASP A 290 -8.64 -9.77 -2.23
N LEU A 291 -9.30 -8.71 -1.75
CA LEU A 291 -10.74 -8.47 -1.87
C LEU A 291 -11.26 -8.44 -3.31
N ASN A 292 -10.44 -8.03 -4.29
CA ASN A 292 -10.86 -7.91 -5.70
C ASN A 292 -9.66 -7.99 -6.67
N LEU A 293 -9.96 -8.18 -7.97
CA LEU A 293 -8.97 -8.33 -9.03
C LEU A 293 -8.06 -7.11 -9.17
N TYR A 294 -8.58 -5.90 -8.93
CA TYR A 294 -7.78 -4.68 -8.88
C TYR A 294 -6.64 -4.82 -7.86
N GLN A 295 -6.94 -5.22 -6.61
CA GLN A 295 -5.89 -5.43 -5.60
C GLN A 295 -4.98 -6.61 -5.92
N ALA A 296 -5.50 -7.65 -6.58
CA ALA A 296 -4.73 -8.84 -6.95
C ALA A 296 -3.56 -8.52 -7.90
N VAL A 297 -3.60 -7.41 -8.65
CA VAL A 297 -2.47 -6.95 -9.49
C VAL A 297 -1.19 -6.76 -8.68
N LYS A 298 -1.29 -6.44 -7.38
CA LYS A 298 -0.11 -6.36 -6.48
C LYS A 298 0.61 -7.69 -6.34
N SER A 299 -0.12 -8.80 -6.22
CA SER A 299 0.48 -10.14 -6.18
C SER A 299 1.14 -10.51 -7.51
N MET A 300 0.56 -10.05 -8.63
CA MET A 300 1.14 -10.25 -9.95
C MET A 300 2.44 -9.43 -10.11
N ALA A 301 2.46 -8.19 -9.61
CA ALA A 301 3.65 -7.34 -9.58
C ALA A 301 4.74 -7.91 -8.66
N LEU A 302 4.34 -8.60 -7.59
CA LEU A 302 5.28 -9.35 -6.74
C LEU A 302 5.91 -10.51 -7.51
N GLY A 303 5.09 -11.30 -8.23
CA GLY A 303 5.57 -12.38 -9.09
C GLY A 303 6.51 -11.89 -10.20
N GLU A 304 6.22 -10.71 -10.75
CA GLU A 304 7.05 -10.04 -11.75
C GLU A 304 8.50 -9.85 -11.30
N LEU A 305 8.76 -9.60 -10.00
CA LEU A 305 10.11 -9.39 -9.48
C LEU A 305 11.00 -10.63 -9.60
N ALA A 306 10.39 -11.83 -9.51
CA ALA A 306 11.12 -13.09 -9.46
C ALA A 306 11.00 -13.92 -10.74
N VAL A 307 10.01 -13.68 -11.59
CA VAL A 307 9.82 -14.47 -12.81
C VAL A 307 10.78 -14.06 -13.92
N LYS A 308 11.29 -15.05 -14.67
CA LYS A 308 12.04 -14.81 -15.91
C LYS A 308 11.15 -14.19 -16.99
N LYS A 309 11.75 -13.54 -17.99
CA LYS A 309 11.00 -13.12 -19.20
C LYS A 309 10.43 -14.36 -19.90
N GLY A 310 9.14 -14.32 -20.23
CA GLY A 310 8.40 -15.44 -20.80
C GLY A 310 7.96 -16.50 -19.78
N GLY A 311 8.23 -16.34 -18.49
CA GLY A 311 7.81 -17.27 -17.44
C GLY A 311 6.31 -17.20 -17.13
N THR A 312 5.90 -17.89 -16.06
CA THR A 312 4.51 -17.96 -15.61
C THR A 312 4.33 -17.42 -14.19
N ILE A 313 3.34 -16.56 -14.00
CA ILE A 313 2.88 -16.09 -12.69
C ILE A 313 1.53 -16.75 -12.40
N ILE A 314 1.37 -17.32 -11.22
CA ILE A 314 0.13 -17.87 -10.69
C ILE A 314 -0.30 -16.98 -9.52
N SER A 315 -1.32 -16.17 -9.77
CA SER A 315 -1.89 -15.22 -8.82
C SER A 315 -3.03 -15.91 -8.04
N VAL A 316 -2.92 -15.97 -6.72
CA VAL A 316 -3.85 -16.68 -5.83
C VAL A 316 -4.54 -15.66 -4.92
N ASN A 317 -5.80 -15.35 -5.21
CA ASN A 317 -6.57 -14.28 -4.54
C ASN A 317 -8.06 -14.62 -4.54
N GLU A 318 -8.79 -14.44 -3.44
CA GLU A 318 -10.22 -14.78 -3.40
C GLU A 318 -11.06 -13.90 -4.33
N CYS A 319 -10.82 -12.59 -4.33
CA CYS A 319 -11.56 -11.62 -5.13
C CYS A 319 -13.09 -11.66 -4.89
N GLU A 320 -13.54 -11.73 -3.63
CA GLU A 320 -14.97 -11.81 -3.28
C GLU A 320 -15.80 -10.63 -3.79
N ASP A 321 -15.20 -9.43 -3.94
CA ASP A 321 -15.85 -8.23 -4.51
C ASP A 321 -15.67 -8.12 -6.04
N GLY A 322 -15.31 -9.22 -6.69
CA GLY A 322 -15.11 -9.30 -8.13
C GLY A 322 -13.95 -8.45 -8.64
N ILE A 323 -14.19 -7.58 -9.62
CA ILE A 323 -13.14 -6.72 -10.20
C ILE A 323 -12.75 -5.57 -9.25
N GLY A 324 -13.71 -5.08 -8.47
CA GLY A 324 -13.55 -3.96 -7.55
C GLY A 324 -14.70 -2.95 -7.68
N VAL A 325 -15.31 -2.60 -6.54
CA VAL A 325 -16.38 -1.60 -6.49
C VAL A 325 -15.81 -0.21 -6.77
N GLY A 326 -16.38 0.50 -7.76
CA GLY A 326 -15.92 1.83 -8.18
C GLY A 326 -14.68 1.82 -9.07
N GLN A 327 -14.30 0.65 -9.62
CA GLN A 327 -13.17 0.46 -10.52
C GLN A 327 -13.62 0.25 -11.98
N ASP A 328 -14.61 1.05 -12.42
CA ASP A 328 -15.27 0.88 -13.72
C ASP A 328 -14.33 1.12 -14.90
N ASP A 329 -13.39 2.07 -14.76
CA ASP A 329 -12.39 2.36 -15.78
C ASP A 329 -11.37 1.22 -15.95
N PHE A 330 -10.91 0.64 -14.83
CA PHE A 330 -10.08 -0.56 -14.83
C PHE A 330 -10.82 -1.73 -15.48
N LYS A 331 -12.09 -1.95 -15.10
CA LYS A 331 -12.96 -2.98 -15.70
C LYS A 331 -13.14 -2.76 -17.21
N SER A 332 -13.41 -1.54 -17.66
CA SER A 332 -13.59 -1.23 -19.08
C SER A 332 -12.36 -1.63 -19.90
N LEU A 333 -11.16 -1.33 -19.40
CA LEU A 333 -9.92 -1.71 -20.08
C LEU A 333 -9.63 -3.21 -20.05
N LEU A 334 -9.95 -3.90 -18.94
CA LEU A 334 -9.87 -5.36 -18.85
C LEU A 334 -10.71 -6.06 -19.93
N PHE A 335 -11.81 -5.46 -20.37
CA PHE A 335 -12.73 -6.03 -21.37
C PHE A 335 -12.61 -5.39 -22.76
N SER A 336 -11.62 -4.52 -22.96
CA SER A 336 -11.47 -3.74 -24.18
C SER A 336 -11.13 -4.54 -25.45
N GLY A 337 -10.73 -5.80 -25.32
CA GLY A 337 -10.24 -6.64 -26.43
C GLY A 337 -8.92 -6.17 -27.03
N MET A 338 -8.27 -5.17 -26.43
CA MET A 338 -6.95 -4.70 -26.86
C MET A 338 -5.84 -5.60 -26.31
N THR A 339 -4.72 -5.72 -27.04
CA THR A 339 -3.54 -6.40 -26.50
C THR A 339 -2.89 -5.56 -25.39
N PRO A 340 -2.18 -6.18 -24.43
CA PRO A 340 -1.41 -5.48 -23.41
C PRO A 340 -0.51 -4.37 -23.96
N GLU A 341 0.21 -4.63 -25.06
CA GLU A 341 1.09 -3.67 -25.72
C GLU A 341 0.33 -2.46 -26.27
N LYS A 342 -0.87 -2.69 -26.82
CA LYS A 342 -1.71 -1.61 -27.34
C LYS A 342 -2.23 -0.72 -26.21
N ILE A 343 -2.67 -1.31 -25.09
CA ILE A 343 -3.10 -0.56 -23.91
C ILE A 343 -1.93 0.25 -23.34
N HIS A 344 -0.78 -0.40 -23.13
CA HIS A 344 0.44 0.23 -22.59
C HIS A 344 0.88 1.44 -23.44
N ARG A 345 0.97 1.27 -24.76
CA ARG A 345 1.32 2.37 -25.69
C ARG A 345 0.32 3.52 -25.63
N LYS A 346 -0.98 3.23 -25.65
CA LYS A 346 -2.03 4.27 -25.57
C LYS A 346 -1.98 5.06 -24.26
N ILE A 347 -1.70 4.37 -23.15
CA ILE A 347 -1.47 4.98 -21.83
C ILE A 347 -0.27 5.93 -21.88
N LEU A 348 0.87 5.49 -22.43
CA LEU A 348 2.08 6.32 -22.53
C LEU A 348 1.92 7.52 -23.46
N ASN A 349 1.13 7.39 -24.53
CA ASN A 349 0.83 8.47 -25.47
C ASN A 349 -0.23 9.45 -24.96
N GLY A 350 -0.85 9.20 -23.80
CA GLY A 350 -1.95 10.02 -23.28
C GLY A 350 -3.27 9.85 -24.04
N GLU A 351 -3.43 8.78 -24.83
CA GLU A 351 -4.69 8.44 -25.51
C GLU A 351 -5.71 7.80 -24.56
N ILE A 352 -5.24 7.23 -23.45
CA ILE A 352 -6.05 6.72 -22.34
C ILE A 352 -5.69 7.55 -21.11
N LEU A 353 -6.67 8.33 -20.61
CA LEU A 353 -6.57 9.18 -19.44
C LEU A 353 -7.74 8.87 -18.51
N LEU A 354 -7.58 7.83 -17.71
CA LEU A 354 -8.62 7.39 -16.78
C LEU A 354 -8.12 7.55 -15.33
N PRO A 355 -8.99 7.90 -14.38
CA PRO A 355 -8.77 7.58 -12.98
C PRO A 355 -8.28 6.13 -12.84
N ASP A 356 -7.31 5.90 -11.96
CA ASP A 356 -6.77 4.56 -11.64
C ASP A 356 -6.03 3.83 -12.78
N GLN A 357 -5.65 4.56 -13.85
CA GLN A 357 -4.83 4.08 -14.97
C GLN A 357 -3.55 3.34 -14.56
N TRP A 358 -2.95 3.67 -13.42
CA TRP A 358 -1.72 3.02 -12.95
C TRP A 358 -1.88 1.51 -12.76
N GLU A 359 -3.06 1.05 -12.32
CA GLU A 359 -3.27 -0.36 -11.99
C GLU A 359 -3.27 -1.22 -13.26
N ILE A 360 -4.05 -0.80 -14.26
CA ILE A 360 -4.07 -1.45 -15.58
C ILE A 360 -2.72 -1.34 -16.27
N GLN A 361 -2.02 -0.21 -16.13
CA GLN A 361 -0.68 -0.03 -16.71
C GLN A 361 0.32 -1.03 -16.14
N ILE A 362 0.29 -1.28 -14.83
CA ILE A 362 1.11 -2.29 -14.17
C ILE A 362 0.71 -3.69 -14.64
N LEU A 363 -0.59 -3.98 -14.71
CA LEU A 363 -1.07 -5.27 -15.20
C LEU A 363 -0.58 -5.57 -16.62
N VAL A 364 -0.72 -4.63 -17.56
CA VAL A 364 -0.28 -4.86 -18.95
C VAL A 364 1.24 -4.99 -19.07
N ARG A 365 2.01 -4.26 -18.25
CA ARG A 365 3.47 -4.45 -18.14
C ARG A 365 3.81 -5.89 -17.75
N ILE A 366 3.08 -6.45 -16.78
CA ILE A 366 3.28 -7.82 -16.31
C ILE A 366 2.89 -8.83 -17.41
N LEU A 367 1.76 -8.63 -18.07
CA LEU A 367 1.28 -9.49 -19.17
C LEU A 367 2.23 -9.48 -20.39
N MET A 368 2.90 -8.37 -20.66
CA MET A 368 3.95 -8.28 -21.69
C MET A 368 5.22 -9.06 -21.31
N LYS A 369 5.43 -9.34 -20.02
CA LYS A 369 6.61 -10.08 -19.51
C LYS A 369 6.34 -11.58 -19.34
N ALA A 370 5.16 -11.96 -18.86
CA ALA A 370 4.87 -13.31 -18.38
C ALA A 370 3.41 -13.73 -18.65
N THR A 371 3.19 -15.04 -18.75
CA THR A 371 1.83 -15.61 -18.72
C THR A 371 1.27 -15.52 -17.31
N VAL A 372 0.05 -15.04 -17.14
CA VAL A 372 -0.59 -14.90 -15.83
C VAL A 372 -1.81 -15.80 -15.72
N TYR A 373 -1.78 -16.72 -14.76
CA TYR A 373 -2.93 -17.51 -14.33
C TYR A 373 -3.54 -16.92 -13.05
N ILE A 374 -4.87 -16.87 -12.98
CA ILE A 374 -5.64 -16.43 -11.81
C ILE A 374 -6.33 -17.63 -11.18
N VAL A 375 -6.11 -17.84 -9.90
CA VAL A 375 -6.87 -18.75 -9.03
C VAL A 375 -7.67 -17.88 -8.07
N SER A 376 -8.99 -17.82 -8.27
CA SER A 376 -9.91 -16.98 -7.50
C SER A 376 -11.34 -17.53 -7.50
N SER A 377 -12.24 -16.85 -6.79
CA SER A 377 -13.68 -17.13 -6.82
C SER A 377 -14.38 -16.55 -8.07
N LEU A 378 -13.66 -15.76 -8.88
CA LEU A 378 -14.15 -15.24 -10.16
C LEU A 378 -14.28 -16.35 -11.19
N LYS A 379 -15.23 -16.19 -12.10
CA LYS A 379 -15.39 -17.03 -13.30
C LYS A 379 -14.46 -16.55 -14.41
N GLU A 380 -14.28 -17.41 -15.40
CA GLU A 380 -13.42 -17.13 -16.56
C GLU A 380 -13.88 -15.91 -17.36
N ASP A 381 -15.17 -15.68 -17.48
CA ASP A 381 -15.75 -14.52 -18.17
C ASP A 381 -15.69 -13.22 -17.34
N GLU A 382 -15.28 -13.28 -16.08
CA GLU A 382 -15.23 -12.13 -15.17
C GLU A 382 -13.83 -11.49 -15.07
N ILE A 383 -12.77 -12.16 -15.55
CA ILE A 383 -11.39 -11.67 -15.45
C ILE A 383 -10.94 -10.79 -16.64
N GLY A 384 -11.82 -10.56 -17.62
CA GLY A 384 -11.53 -9.77 -18.82
C GLY A 384 -10.91 -10.57 -19.96
N ASN A 385 -10.56 -9.87 -21.05
CA ASN A 385 -10.13 -10.45 -22.32
C ASN A 385 -8.77 -9.92 -22.81
N ILE A 386 -7.96 -9.33 -21.92
CA ILE A 386 -6.65 -8.76 -22.24
C ILE A 386 -5.46 -9.73 -22.04
N GLY A 387 -5.73 -11.01 -21.73
CA GLY A 387 -4.69 -12.05 -21.63
C GLY A 387 -4.50 -12.72 -20.27
N LEU A 388 -5.29 -12.33 -19.26
CA LEU A 388 -5.41 -13.10 -18.01
C LEU A 388 -6.02 -14.48 -18.31
N LYS A 389 -5.57 -15.53 -17.61
CA LYS A 389 -6.06 -16.90 -17.78
C LYS A 389 -6.66 -17.43 -16.48
N HIS A 390 -7.93 -17.81 -16.49
CA HIS A 390 -8.57 -18.40 -15.30
C HIS A 390 -8.22 -19.89 -15.16
N VAL A 391 -8.04 -20.34 -13.91
CA VAL A 391 -7.84 -21.74 -13.54
C VAL A 391 -8.43 -21.98 -12.15
N LYS A 392 -9.02 -23.17 -11.95
CA LYS A 392 -9.71 -23.50 -10.68
C LYS A 392 -8.78 -23.74 -9.50
N THR A 393 -7.58 -24.26 -9.75
CA THR A 393 -6.63 -24.62 -8.68
C THR A 393 -5.20 -24.29 -9.09
N VAL A 394 -4.33 -24.15 -8.08
CA VAL A 394 -2.90 -23.90 -8.26
C VAL A 394 -2.22 -25.07 -8.98
N GLU A 395 -2.60 -26.31 -8.67
CA GLU A 395 -2.04 -27.52 -9.27
C GLU A 395 -2.33 -27.60 -10.77
N ILE A 396 -3.54 -27.20 -11.20
CA ILE A 396 -3.88 -27.11 -12.63
C ILE A 396 -3.01 -26.05 -13.30
N ALA A 397 -2.81 -24.90 -12.67
CA ALA A 397 -1.97 -23.83 -13.18
C ALA A 397 -0.51 -24.28 -13.36
N ILE A 398 0.04 -25.00 -12.38
CA ILE A 398 1.40 -25.57 -12.42
C ILE A 398 1.52 -26.59 -13.57
N LYS A 399 0.56 -27.52 -13.71
CA LYS A 399 0.57 -28.51 -14.79
C LYS A 399 0.58 -27.85 -16.16
N LYS A 400 -0.27 -26.85 -16.39
CA LYS A 400 -0.27 -26.04 -17.62
C LYS A 400 1.04 -25.29 -17.83
N ALA A 401 1.67 -24.80 -16.76
CA ALA A 401 2.96 -24.13 -16.86
C ALA A 401 4.09 -25.09 -17.26
N PHE A 402 4.07 -26.34 -16.79
CA PHE A 402 5.06 -27.36 -17.18
C PHE A 402 4.97 -27.77 -18.65
N GLU A 403 3.79 -27.68 -19.29
CA GLU A 403 3.67 -27.89 -20.74
C GLU A 403 4.54 -26.88 -21.52
N THR A 404 4.76 -25.69 -20.95
CA THR A 404 5.58 -24.63 -21.57
C THR A 404 7.04 -24.66 -21.11
N HIS A 405 7.29 -24.85 -19.81
CA HIS A 405 8.62 -24.71 -19.20
C HIS A 405 9.36 -26.03 -18.97
N GLY A 406 8.69 -27.17 -19.19
CA GLY A 406 9.19 -28.50 -18.87
C GLY A 406 9.01 -28.86 -17.38
N LYS A 407 9.07 -30.16 -17.07
CA LYS A 407 8.87 -30.68 -15.70
C LYS A 407 9.99 -30.28 -14.72
N GLU A 408 11.15 -29.90 -15.25
CA GLU A 408 12.30 -29.47 -14.46
C GLU A 408 12.28 -27.97 -14.09
N ALA A 409 11.20 -27.27 -14.47
CA ALA A 409 11.01 -25.85 -14.19
C ALA A 409 11.03 -25.55 -12.68
N ARG A 410 11.70 -24.47 -12.30
CA ARG A 410 11.78 -24.03 -10.91
C ARG A 410 10.57 -23.21 -10.53
N ILE A 411 9.98 -23.53 -9.39
CA ILE A 411 8.81 -22.85 -8.82
C ILE A 411 9.25 -22.07 -7.60
N LEU A 412 8.87 -20.80 -7.54
CA LEU A 412 8.92 -20.00 -6.32
C LEU A 412 7.52 -19.81 -5.75
N ILE A 413 7.33 -20.08 -4.46
CA ILE A 413 6.06 -19.81 -3.75
C ILE A 413 6.25 -18.68 -2.75
N LEU A 414 5.40 -17.66 -2.89
CA LEU A 414 5.28 -16.48 -2.01
C LEU A 414 3.87 -16.50 -1.38
N PRO A 415 3.68 -17.25 -0.27
CA PRO A 415 2.35 -17.57 0.23
C PRO A 415 1.61 -16.37 0.84
N ASN A 416 2.35 -15.39 1.35
CA ASN A 416 1.85 -14.24 2.10
C ASN A 416 2.35 -12.90 1.50
N GLY A 417 2.41 -12.79 0.17
CA GLY A 417 2.74 -11.51 -0.49
C GLY A 417 1.78 -10.39 -0.07
N PRO A 418 2.20 -9.11 0.03
CA PRO A 418 3.55 -8.57 -0.11
C PRO A 418 4.40 -8.63 1.18
N GLN A 419 4.05 -9.51 2.14
CA GLN A 419 4.79 -9.66 3.39
C GLN A 419 6.11 -10.43 3.22
N VAL A 420 6.36 -10.98 2.03
CA VAL A 420 7.67 -11.46 1.58
C VAL A 420 7.93 -10.92 0.20
N ILE A 421 9.13 -10.40 -0.04
CA ILE A 421 9.53 -9.80 -1.31
C ILE A 421 10.83 -10.42 -1.81
N PRO A 422 10.82 -11.11 -2.97
CA PRO A 422 12.05 -11.58 -3.58
C PRO A 422 12.81 -10.39 -4.17
N ILE A 423 14.12 -10.36 -3.92
CA ILE A 423 15.05 -9.44 -4.60
C ILE A 423 16.15 -10.23 -5.26
N LEU A 424 16.43 -9.92 -6.52
CA LEU A 424 17.56 -10.52 -7.22
C LEU A 424 18.86 -10.04 -6.59
N GLU A 425 19.75 -10.99 -6.31
CA GLU A 425 21.13 -10.69 -5.93
C GLU A 425 21.76 -9.85 -7.04
N LYS A 426 22.25 -8.66 -6.68
CA LYS A 426 23.07 -7.88 -7.61
C LYS A 426 24.48 -8.44 -7.52
N TYR A 427 24.95 -9.06 -8.60
CA TYR A 427 26.32 -9.53 -8.77
C TYR A 427 27.33 -8.38 -8.64
#